data_AF-X1AHD3-F1
#
_entry.id   AF-X1AHD3-F1
#
_cell.length_a   1.000
_cell.length_b   1.000
_cell.length_c   1.000
_cell.angle_alpha   90.00
_cell.angle_beta   90.00
_cell.angle_gamma   90.00
#
_symmetry.space_group_name_H-M   'P 1'
#
loop_
_entity.id
_entity.type
_entity.pdbx_description
1 polymer ?
#
loop_
_entity_poly.entity_id
_entity_poly.type
_entity_poly.pdbx_seq_one_letter_code
_entity_poly.pdbx_strand_id
1 'polypeptide(L)'
;HCLPRAIGFTASLCSMGLPPALLGLNALTQKDYDFILTQYINFEEDLKDALKFYNPDQPFVPKVIDSKLKEKYQFTTITAELGKLAKKVQDLKIHDYEKKLGEIEKEINSAENSYNKKLAEIAELKKKIKSNQKNDLLDDTLKNCQSIIELVRSIKKLDLEAKYSTILIQTKKAIEERRDFEEKQVGLKKELIQLEKEIKSSLKRMDIVKAGDIIEKSKIFLVELVDDKVKVNWNEIEKGFKLTKDLISNVKLRIMRKSGNSSFTNTRIFEI
;
A
#
# COMPACT_ATOMS: atom_id res chain seq x y z
N HIS A 1 -33.29 -21.47 -31.18
CA HIS A 1 -33.37 -20.91 -29.81
C HIS A 1 -34.79 -21.10 -29.29
N CYS A 2 -34.95 -21.79 -28.16
CA CYS A 2 -36.25 -21.89 -27.49
C CYS A 2 -36.28 -20.84 -26.36
N LEU A 3 -37.26 -19.95 -26.37
CA LEU A 3 -37.46 -18.99 -25.27
C LEU A 3 -38.18 -19.73 -24.13
N PRO A 4 -37.57 -19.85 -22.94
CA PRO A 4 -38.21 -20.53 -21.83
C PRO A 4 -39.43 -19.73 -21.36
N ARG A 5 -40.47 -20.45 -20.93
CA ARG A 5 -41.63 -19.83 -20.28
C ARG A 5 -41.20 -19.21 -18.95
N ALA A 6 -41.71 -18.01 -18.65
CA ALA A 6 -41.33 -17.23 -17.47
C ALA A 6 -41.34 -18.07 -16.19
N ILE A 7 -42.43 -18.77 -15.89
CA ILE A 7 -42.57 -19.60 -14.67
C ILE A 7 -41.44 -20.64 -14.54
N GLY A 8 -41.15 -21.37 -15.63
CA GLY A 8 -40.11 -22.39 -15.63
C GLY A 8 -38.72 -21.78 -15.45
N PHE A 9 -38.47 -20.64 -16.11
CA PHE A 9 -37.22 -19.90 -15.99
C PHE A 9 -36.99 -19.38 -14.57
N THR A 10 -38.00 -18.76 -13.95
CA THR A 10 -37.95 -18.25 -12.58
C THR A 10 -37.68 -19.38 -11.58
N ALA A 11 -38.39 -20.51 -11.72
CA ALA A 11 -38.22 -21.66 -10.85
C ALA A 11 -36.80 -22.24 -10.96
N SER A 12 -36.28 -22.41 -12.18
CA SER A 12 -34.90 -22.87 -12.38
C SER A 12 -33.88 -21.95 -11.73
N LEU A 13 -34.03 -20.63 -11.88
CA LEU A 13 -33.15 -19.64 -11.28
C LEU A 13 -33.19 -19.67 -9.74
N CYS A 14 -34.37 -19.77 -9.13
CA CYS A 14 -34.50 -19.93 -7.68
C CYS A 14 -33.91 -21.26 -7.19
N SER A 15 -34.12 -22.38 -7.90
CA SER A 15 -33.51 -23.67 -7.56
C SER A 15 -31.98 -23.65 -7.66
N MET A 16 -31.45 -22.85 -8.57
CA MET A 16 -30.02 -22.60 -8.71
C MET A 16 -29.48 -21.63 -7.65
N GLY A 17 -30.31 -21.00 -6.82
CA GLY A 17 -29.80 -20.08 -5.81
C GLY A 17 -29.58 -18.65 -6.31
N LEU A 18 -30.08 -18.31 -7.51
CA LEU A 18 -29.99 -16.97 -8.09
C LEU A 18 -31.38 -16.46 -8.52
N PRO A 19 -32.23 -16.02 -7.58
CA PRO A 19 -33.54 -15.48 -7.88
C PRO A 19 -33.47 -14.36 -8.93
N PRO A 20 -34.37 -14.33 -9.93
CA PRO A 20 -34.32 -13.36 -11.01
C PRO A 20 -34.48 -11.91 -10.55
N ALA A 21 -35.19 -11.68 -9.42
CA ALA A 21 -35.32 -10.34 -8.83
C ALA A 21 -33.98 -9.75 -8.36
N LEU A 22 -32.95 -10.59 -8.13
CA LEU A 22 -31.62 -10.16 -7.76
C LEU A 22 -30.72 -9.83 -8.97
N LEU A 23 -31.14 -10.25 -10.17
CA LEU A 23 -30.40 -9.97 -11.40
C LEU A 23 -30.49 -8.49 -11.74
N GLY A 24 -29.37 -7.90 -12.15
CA GLY A 24 -29.31 -6.51 -12.58
C GLY A 24 -29.25 -5.47 -11.45
N LEU A 25 -29.44 -5.87 -10.18
CA LEU A 25 -29.27 -4.96 -9.03
C LEU A 25 -27.86 -4.38 -8.94
N ASN A 26 -26.86 -5.13 -9.42
CA ASN A 26 -25.47 -4.67 -9.48
C ASN A 26 -25.24 -3.54 -10.50
N ALA A 27 -26.14 -3.36 -11.46
CA ALA A 27 -26.06 -2.31 -12.48
C ALA A 27 -26.72 -1.00 -12.02
N LEU A 28 -27.48 -1.01 -10.92
CA LEU A 28 -28.15 0.17 -10.39
C LEU A 28 -27.16 1.11 -9.69
N THR A 29 -27.25 2.40 -10.00
CA THR A 29 -26.59 3.46 -9.23
C THR A 29 -27.44 3.82 -8.02
N GLN A 30 -26.87 4.60 -7.08
CA GLN A 30 -27.62 5.05 -5.91
C GLN A 30 -28.86 5.87 -6.29
N LYS A 31 -28.77 6.69 -7.34
CA LYS A 31 -29.90 7.49 -7.83
C LYS A 31 -31.03 6.62 -8.38
N ASP A 32 -30.69 5.52 -9.06
CA ASP A 32 -31.68 4.56 -9.58
C ASP A 32 -32.37 3.84 -8.43
N TYR A 33 -31.61 3.49 -7.39
CA TYR A 33 -32.15 2.83 -6.21
C TYR A 33 -33.16 3.73 -5.47
N ASP A 34 -32.80 4.99 -5.24
CA ASP A 34 -33.67 5.97 -4.59
C ASP A 34 -34.94 6.20 -5.42
N PHE A 35 -34.82 6.26 -6.75
CA PHE A 35 -35.97 6.35 -7.65
C PHE A 35 -36.89 5.13 -7.53
N ILE A 36 -36.34 3.92 -7.58
CA ILE A 36 -37.13 2.67 -7.49
C ILE A 36 -37.87 2.59 -6.16
N LEU A 37 -37.23 2.94 -5.05
CA LEU A 37 -37.89 2.94 -3.74
C LEU A 37 -39.06 3.94 -3.64
N THR A 38 -39.01 5.05 -4.40
CA THR A 38 -40.13 6.01 -4.44
C THR A 38 -41.28 5.56 -5.34
N GLN A 39 -41.01 4.80 -6.41
CA GLN A 39 -42.01 4.42 -7.40
C GLN A 39 -42.58 3.01 -7.20
N TYR A 40 -41.82 2.12 -6.56
CA TYR A 40 -42.19 0.72 -6.36
C TYR A 40 -42.27 0.40 -4.87
N ILE A 41 -43.49 0.52 -4.34
CA ILE A 41 -43.82 0.42 -2.91
C ILE A 41 -43.36 -0.91 -2.29
N ASN A 42 -43.46 -2.01 -3.02
CA ASN A 42 -43.16 -3.36 -2.51
C ASN A 42 -41.75 -3.84 -2.87
N PHE A 43 -40.90 -2.99 -3.45
CA PHE A 43 -39.59 -3.40 -3.95
C PHE A 43 -38.73 -4.08 -2.88
N GLU A 44 -38.72 -3.55 -1.66
CA GLU A 44 -37.95 -4.13 -0.55
C GLU A 44 -38.55 -5.46 -0.06
N GLU A 45 -39.88 -5.61 -0.03
CA GLU A 45 -40.53 -6.87 0.35
C GLU A 45 -40.29 -7.97 -0.68
N ASP A 46 -40.37 -7.64 -1.97
CA ASP A 46 -40.13 -8.59 -3.06
C ASP A 46 -38.67 -9.04 -3.12
N LEU A 47 -37.73 -8.11 -2.87
CA LEU A 47 -36.31 -8.45 -2.71
C LEU A 47 -36.07 -9.34 -1.50
N LYS A 48 -36.73 -9.06 -0.37
CA LYS A 48 -36.63 -9.89 0.84
C LYS A 48 -37.15 -11.31 0.59
N ASP A 49 -38.26 -11.44 -0.12
CA ASP A 49 -38.83 -12.74 -0.48
C ASP A 49 -37.93 -13.50 -1.45
N ALA A 50 -37.34 -12.81 -2.43
CA ALA A 50 -36.37 -13.40 -3.35
C ALA A 50 -35.12 -13.91 -2.60
N LEU A 51 -34.62 -13.16 -1.62
CA LEU A 51 -33.42 -13.52 -0.84
C LEU A 51 -33.54 -14.86 -0.09
N LYS A 52 -34.75 -15.33 0.21
CA LYS A 52 -34.98 -16.66 0.82
C LYS A 52 -34.44 -17.80 -0.05
N PHE A 53 -34.37 -17.60 -1.36
CA PHE A 53 -33.89 -18.57 -2.33
C PHE A 53 -32.47 -18.24 -2.84
N TYR A 54 -31.78 -17.25 -2.25
CA TYR A 54 -30.43 -16.88 -2.66
C TYR A 54 -29.38 -17.78 -2.00
N ASN A 55 -28.49 -18.37 -2.79
CA ASN A 55 -27.37 -19.19 -2.29
C ASN A 55 -26.04 -18.68 -2.89
N PRO A 56 -25.24 -17.91 -2.13
CA PRO A 56 -24.01 -17.28 -2.63
C PRO A 56 -22.87 -18.27 -2.93
N ASP A 57 -22.97 -19.51 -2.44
CA ASP A 57 -21.92 -20.52 -2.62
C ASP A 57 -21.98 -21.21 -3.99
N GLN A 58 -22.97 -20.84 -4.81
CA GLN A 58 -23.16 -21.40 -6.15
C GLN A 58 -22.21 -20.74 -7.16
N PRO A 59 -21.54 -21.52 -8.02
CA PRO A 59 -20.45 -21.03 -8.88
C PRO A 59 -20.86 -19.97 -9.92
N PHE A 60 -22.15 -19.86 -10.20
CA PHE A 60 -22.72 -18.93 -11.19
C PHE A 60 -23.36 -17.69 -10.53
N VAL A 61 -23.32 -17.57 -9.21
CA VAL A 61 -23.83 -16.37 -8.51
C VAL A 61 -22.79 -15.25 -8.56
N PRO A 62 -23.15 -14.05 -9.05
CA PRO A 62 -22.21 -12.92 -9.09
C PRO A 62 -21.77 -12.50 -7.68
N LYS A 63 -20.48 -12.64 -7.37
CA LYS A 63 -19.87 -12.28 -6.07
C LYS A 63 -20.07 -10.82 -5.64
N VAL A 64 -20.45 -9.95 -6.57
CA VAL A 64 -20.70 -8.51 -6.34
C VAL A 64 -22.03 -8.26 -5.59
N ILE A 65 -23.00 -9.18 -5.70
CA ILE A 65 -24.31 -9.07 -5.03
C ILE A 65 -24.17 -9.39 -3.54
N ASP A 66 -23.23 -10.27 -3.19
CA ASP A 66 -23.00 -10.76 -1.84
C ASP A 66 -22.52 -9.67 -0.85
N SER A 67 -21.67 -8.75 -1.30
CA SER A 67 -21.06 -7.73 -0.43
C SER A 67 -22.01 -6.56 -0.10
N LYS A 68 -22.84 -6.11 -1.04
CA LYS A 68 -23.78 -4.99 -0.80
C LYS A 68 -24.99 -5.38 0.05
N LEU A 69 -25.47 -6.62 -0.06
CA LEU A 69 -26.66 -7.10 0.65
C LEU A 69 -26.35 -7.64 2.06
N LYS A 70 -25.17 -8.26 2.27
CA LYS A 70 -24.76 -8.74 3.60
C LYS A 70 -24.45 -7.64 4.61
N GLU A 71 -23.97 -6.48 4.15
CA GLU A 71 -23.49 -5.42 5.05
C GLU A 71 -24.57 -4.60 5.75
N LYS A 72 -25.76 -4.47 5.14
CA LYS A 72 -26.76 -3.49 5.59
C LYS A 72 -27.97 -4.12 6.31
N TYR A 73 -28.17 -5.44 6.19
CA TYR A 73 -29.48 -6.04 6.47
C TYR A 73 -29.52 -7.14 7.54
N GLN A 74 -28.40 -7.58 8.13
CA GLN A 74 -28.46 -8.72 9.06
C GLN A 74 -29.10 -8.36 10.42
N PHE A 75 -28.66 -7.30 11.09
CA PHE A 75 -29.21 -6.97 12.41
C PHE A 75 -30.63 -6.43 12.34
N THR A 76 -30.89 -5.43 11.49
CA THR A 76 -32.20 -4.77 11.35
C THR A 76 -33.33 -5.72 10.94
N THR A 77 -33.03 -6.69 10.06
CA THR A 77 -34.02 -7.70 9.66
C THR A 77 -34.31 -8.67 10.80
N ILE A 78 -33.28 -9.12 11.52
CA ILE A 78 -33.44 -10.05 12.64
C ILE A 78 -34.23 -9.38 13.77
N THR A 79 -33.93 -8.13 14.14
CA THR A 79 -34.73 -7.41 15.17
C THR A 79 -36.18 -7.21 14.72
N ALA A 80 -36.41 -6.88 13.45
CA ALA A 80 -37.77 -6.74 12.91
C ALA A 80 -38.56 -8.07 12.93
N GLU A 81 -37.93 -9.19 12.59
CA GLU A 81 -38.56 -10.51 12.65
C GLU A 81 -38.78 -10.99 14.08
N LEU A 82 -37.82 -10.73 14.97
CA LEU A 82 -37.95 -11.01 16.40
C LEU A 82 -39.14 -10.23 16.99
N GLY A 83 -39.31 -8.96 16.63
CA GLY A 83 -40.46 -8.15 17.05
C GLY A 83 -41.80 -8.70 16.53
N LYS A 84 -41.85 -9.22 15.30
CA LYS A 84 -43.05 -9.91 14.77
C LYS A 84 -43.35 -11.19 15.53
N LEU A 85 -42.31 -11.97 15.87
CA LEU A 85 -42.44 -13.21 16.62
C LEU A 85 -42.85 -12.97 18.08
N ALA A 86 -42.29 -11.94 18.72
CA ALA A 86 -42.64 -11.52 20.08
C ALA A 86 -44.13 -11.16 20.20
N LYS A 87 -44.69 -10.41 19.24
CA LYS A 87 -46.13 -10.11 19.20
C LYS A 87 -46.99 -11.37 19.15
N LYS A 88 -46.65 -12.33 18.27
CA LYS A 88 -47.37 -13.60 18.15
C LYS A 88 -47.30 -14.45 19.42
N VAL A 89 -46.13 -14.48 20.07
CA VAL A 89 -45.96 -15.24 21.32
C VAL A 89 -46.74 -14.60 22.47
N GLN A 90 -46.80 -13.26 22.50
CA GLN A 90 -47.60 -12.51 23.47
C GLN A 90 -49.11 -12.75 23.28
N ASP A 91 -49.59 -12.80 22.03
CA ASP A 91 -50.98 -13.12 21.70
C ASP A 91 -51.35 -14.55 22.12
N LEU A 92 -50.40 -15.49 22.03
CA LEU A 92 -50.56 -16.89 22.40
C LEU A 92 -50.31 -17.17 23.90
N LYS A 93 -49.91 -16.16 24.69
CA LYS A 93 -49.65 -16.23 26.15
C LYS A 93 -48.68 -17.34 26.56
N ILE A 94 -47.65 -17.60 25.76
CA ILE A 94 -46.67 -18.67 26.03
C ILE A 94 -45.43 -18.10 26.74
N HIS A 95 -45.51 -17.96 28.07
CA HIS A 95 -44.47 -17.31 28.89
C HIS A 95 -43.05 -17.89 28.73
N ASP A 96 -42.90 -19.20 28.54
CA ASP A 96 -41.57 -19.82 28.32
C ASP A 96 -40.90 -19.31 27.03
N TYR A 97 -41.68 -19.01 25.99
CA TYR A 97 -41.16 -18.49 24.73
C TYR A 97 -40.88 -16.98 24.81
N GLU A 98 -41.65 -16.23 25.60
CA GLU A 98 -41.37 -14.81 25.87
C GLU A 98 -40.00 -14.66 26.54
N LYS A 99 -39.70 -15.50 27.53
CA LYS A 99 -38.41 -15.50 28.22
C LYS A 99 -37.26 -15.81 27.26
N LYS A 100 -37.40 -16.86 26.44
CA LYS A 100 -36.40 -17.25 25.44
C LYS A 100 -36.19 -16.17 24.37
N LEU A 101 -37.25 -15.51 23.91
CA LEU A 101 -37.16 -14.42 22.95
C LEU A 101 -36.42 -13.22 23.55
N GLY A 102 -36.67 -12.88 24.82
CA GLY A 102 -35.94 -11.82 25.50
C GLY A 102 -34.46 -12.13 25.71
N GLU A 103 -34.09 -13.41 25.87
CA GLU A 103 -32.69 -13.86 25.91
C GLU A 103 -32.02 -13.70 24.53
N ILE A 104 -32.68 -14.14 23.46
CA ILE A 104 -32.20 -13.98 22.07
C ILE A 104 -32.05 -12.50 21.70
N GLU A 105 -32.99 -11.64 22.08
CA GLU A 105 -32.93 -10.20 21.83
C GLU A 105 -31.68 -9.56 22.48
N LYS A 106 -31.37 -9.95 23.72
CA LYS A 106 -30.17 -9.49 24.42
C LYS A 106 -28.89 -9.93 23.71
N GLU A 107 -28.84 -11.17 23.24
CA GLU A 107 -27.69 -11.69 22.49
C GLU A 107 -27.50 -10.94 21.17
N ILE A 108 -28.57 -10.70 20.41
CA ILE A 108 -28.53 -9.92 19.16
C ILE A 108 -28.04 -8.50 19.42
N ASN A 109 -28.60 -7.82 20.42
CA ASN A 109 -28.21 -6.45 20.76
C ASN A 109 -26.73 -6.38 21.19
N SER A 110 -26.25 -7.37 21.94
CA SER A 110 -24.84 -7.47 22.33
C SER A 110 -23.93 -7.67 21.12
N ALA A 111 -24.31 -8.57 20.21
CA ALA A 111 -23.57 -8.83 18.97
C ALA A 111 -23.53 -7.60 18.05
N GLU A 112 -24.65 -6.90 17.90
CA GLU A 112 -24.77 -5.67 17.12
C GLU A 112 -23.87 -4.56 17.68
N ASN A 113 -23.93 -4.33 19.00
CA ASN A 113 -23.08 -3.35 19.66
C ASN A 113 -21.58 -3.65 19.47
N SER A 114 -21.20 -4.92 19.59
CA SER A 114 -19.82 -5.37 19.34
C SER A 114 -19.39 -5.11 17.89
N TYR A 115 -20.26 -5.42 16.93
CA TYR A 115 -20.01 -5.17 15.51
C TYR A 115 -19.85 -3.67 15.21
N ASN A 116 -20.76 -2.84 15.71
CA ASN A 116 -20.73 -1.38 15.53
C ASN A 116 -19.50 -0.74 16.15
N LYS A 117 -19.05 -1.23 17.32
CA LYS A 117 -17.80 -0.78 17.94
C LYS A 117 -16.59 -1.03 17.04
N LYS A 118 -16.51 -2.23 16.43
CA LYS A 118 -15.43 -2.56 15.47
C LYS A 118 -15.50 -1.69 14.22
N LEU A 119 -16.69 -1.38 13.71
CA LEU A 119 -16.84 -0.46 12.57
C LEU A 119 -16.36 0.96 12.91
N ALA A 120 -16.67 1.47 14.10
CA ALA A 120 -16.19 2.78 14.56
C ALA A 120 -14.66 2.81 14.67
N GLU A 121 -14.07 1.76 15.23
CA GLU A 121 -12.61 1.63 15.34
C GLU A 121 -11.94 1.58 13.95
N ILE A 122 -12.50 0.78 13.03
CA ILE A 122 -12.07 0.77 11.63
C ILE A 122 -12.11 2.20 11.07
N ALA A 123 -13.21 2.93 11.23
CA ALA A 123 -13.35 4.29 10.69
C ALA A 123 -12.28 5.27 11.23
N GLU A 124 -11.95 5.19 12.51
CA GLU A 124 -10.87 6.00 13.10
C GLU A 124 -9.49 5.63 12.55
N LEU A 125 -9.20 4.33 12.41
CA LEU A 125 -7.95 3.87 11.80
C LEU A 125 -7.84 4.32 10.34
N LYS A 126 -8.95 4.37 9.59
CA LYS A 126 -8.96 4.89 8.21
C LYS A 126 -8.50 6.35 8.15
N LYS A 127 -8.97 7.18 9.09
CA LYS A 127 -8.55 8.59 9.18
C LYS A 127 -7.07 8.70 9.49
N LYS A 128 -6.57 7.89 10.44
CA LYS A 128 -5.13 7.85 10.79
C LYS A 128 -4.26 7.45 9.61
N ILE A 129 -4.62 6.40 8.87
CA ILE A 129 -3.89 5.99 7.66
C ILE A 129 -3.80 7.12 6.64
N LYS A 130 -4.92 7.81 6.37
CA LYS A 130 -4.93 8.93 5.43
C LYS A 130 -4.03 10.09 5.88
N SER A 131 -3.94 10.34 7.19
CA SER A 131 -3.03 11.34 7.75
C SER A 131 -1.58 10.90 7.65
N ASN A 132 -1.28 9.65 7.99
CA ASN A 132 0.07 9.09 7.99
C ASN A 132 0.67 9.04 6.59
N GLN A 133 -0.14 8.67 5.59
CA GLN A 133 0.27 8.67 4.18
C GLN A 133 0.65 10.07 3.68
N LYS A 134 -0.02 11.14 4.18
CA LYS A 134 0.34 12.52 3.82
C LYS A 134 1.65 12.98 4.45
N ASN A 135 1.99 12.42 5.61
CA ASN A 135 3.17 12.78 6.37
C ASN A 135 4.34 11.80 6.16
N ASP A 136 4.23 10.90 5.19
CA ASP A 136 5.23 9.86 4.88
C ASP A 136 5.62 8.96 6.08
N LEU A 137 4.67 8.77 7.02
CA LEU A 137 4.83 7.92 8.19
C LEU A 137 4.50 6.46 7.83
N LEU A 138 5.45 5.81 7.16
CA LEU A 138 5.25 4.47 6.59
C LEU A 138 5.03 3.39 7.66
N ASP A 139 5.79 3.40 8.75
CA ASP A 139 5.66 2.41 9.84
C ASP A 139 4.29 2.50 10.53
N ASP A 140 3.83 3.72 10.84
CA ASP A 140 2.50 3.93 11.42
C ASP A 140 1.39 3.55 10.45
N THR A 141 1.60 3.78 9.15
CA THR A 141 0.67 3.34 8.09
C THR A 141 0.56 1.82 8.06
N LEU A 142 1.70 1.12 8.13
CA LEU A 142 1.77 -0.33 8.16
C LEU A 142 1.05 -0.90 9.38
N LYS A 143 1.36 -0.37 10.58
CA LYS A 143 0.73 -0.78 11.84
C LYS A 143 -0.79 -0.61 11.81
N ASN A 144 -1.27 0.57 11.40
CA ASN A 144 -2.70 0.84 11.33
C ASN A 144 -3.40 -0.05 10.27
N CYS A 145 -2.74 -0.35 9.14
CA CYS A 145 -3.29 -1.26 8.14
C CYS A 145 -3.44 -2.69 8.69
N GLN A 146 -2.46 -3.19 9.45
CA GLN A 146 -2.55 -4.51 10.10
C GLN A 146 -3.74 -4.57 11.06
N SER A 147 -3.91 -3.56 11.92
CA SER A 147 -5.05 -3.49 12.83
C SER A 147 -6.39 -3.46 12.09
N ILE A 148 -6.50 -2.73 10.97
CA ILE A 148 -7.73 -2.78 10.16
C ILE A 148 -7.97 -4.17 9.59
N ILE A 149 -6.95 -4.85 9.05
CA ILE A 149 -7.10 -6.19 8.48
C ILE A 149 -7.60 -7.18 9.53
N GLU A 150 -7.05 -7.13 10.75
CA GLU A 150 -7.50 -7.97 11.87
C GLU A 150 -8.97 -7.72 12.24
N LEU A 151 -9.36 -6.45 12.39
CA LEU A 151 -10.74 -6.08 12.69
C LEU A 151 -11.69 -6.52 11.57
N VAL A 152 -11.32 -6.26 10.33
CA VAL A 152 -12.10 -6.58 9.13
C VAL A 152 -12.30 -8.09 8.97
N ARG A 153 -11.27 -8.90 9.22
CA ARG A 153 -11.38 -10.37 9.26
C ARG A 153 -12.36 -10.83 10.31
N SER A 154 -12.33 -10.21 11.49
CA SER A 154 -13.23 -10.57 12.60
C SER A 154 -14.71 -10.26 12.29
N ILE A 155 -14.98 -9.37 11.34
CA ILE A 155 -16.33 -9.01 10.87
C ILE A 155 -16.64 -9.53 9.46
N LYS A 156 -15.76 -10.38 8.88
CA LYS A 156 -15.90 -11.02 7.56
C LYS A 156 -16.16 -10.05 6.39
N LYS A 157 -15.59 -8.84 6.44
CA LYS A 157 -15.77 -7.79 5.42
C LYS A 157 -14.67 -7.85 4.34
N LEU A 158 -14.76 -8.87 3.49
CA LEU A 158 -13.70 -9.30 2.56
C LEU A 158 -13.24 -8.23 1.56
N ASP A 159 -14.13 -7.32 1.15
CA ASP A 159 -13.82 -6.21 0.25
C ASP A 159 -12.82 -5.22 0.88
N LEU A 160 -13.02 -4.89 2.15
CA LEU A 160 -12.09 -4.05 2.90
C LEU A 160 -10.77 -4.78 3.15
N GLU A 161 -10.81 -6.09 3.38
CA GLU A 161 -9.60 -6.88 3.62
C GLU A 161 -8.66 -6.80 2.41
N ALA A 162 -9.20 -7.01 1.21
CA ALA A 162 -8.44 -6.91 -0.04
C ALA A 162 -7.83 -5.51 -0.23
N LYS A 163 -8.62 -4.46 0.04
CA LYS A 163 -8.18 -3.07 -0.07
C LYS A 163 -7.00 -2.77 0.87
N TYR A 164 -7.12 -3.09 2.15
CA TYR A 164 -6.05 -2.78 3.13
C TYR A 164 -4.85 -3.71 3.01
N SER A 165 -5.03 -4.94 2.53
CA SER A 165 -3.93 -5.84 2.18
C SER A 165 -3.08 -5.27 1.04
N THR A 166 -3.72 -4.67 0.04
CA THR A 166 -3.00 -4.00 -1.07
C THR A 166 -2.17 -2.82 -0.55
N ILE A 167 -2.76 -1.97 0.30
CA ILE A 167 -2.06 -0.83 0.91
C ILE A 167 -0.88 -1.32 1.76
N LEU A 168 -1.07 -2.40 2.53
CA LEU A 168 -0.02 -3.01 3.35
C LEU A 168 1.17 -3.46 2.49
N ILE A 169 0.93 -4.16 1.38
CA ILE A 169 1.98 -4.65 0.47
C ILE A 169 2.75 -3.46 -0.13
N GLN A 170 2.04 -2.44 -0.61
CA GLN A 170 2.66 -1.24 -1.18
C GLN A 170 3.51 -0.49 -0.15
N THR A 171 3.01 -0.36 1.08
CA THR A 171 3.73 0.31 2.17
C THR A 171 4.99 -0.47 2.55
N LYS A 172 4.92 -1.80 2.65
CA LYS A 172 6.08 -2.65 2.89
C LYS A 172 7.15 -2.49 1.81
N LYS A 173 6.74 -2.48 0.54
CA LYS A 173 7.65 -2.27 -0.59
C LYS A 173 8.34 -0.92 -0.50
N ALA A 174 7.61 0.16 -0.18
CA ALA A 174 8.18 1.49 -0.03
C ALA A 174 9.20 1.59 1.13
N ILE A 175 8.93 0.90 2.26
CA ILE A 175 9.88 0.82 3.38
C ILE A 175 11.17 0.13 2.96
N GLU A 176 11.06 -0.98 2.24
CA GLU A 176 12.22 -1.73 1.75
C GLU A 176 13.06 -0.90 0.79
N GLU A 177 12.41 -0.24 -0.19
CA GLU A 177 13.09 0.66 -1.14
C GLU A 177 13.80 1.82 -0.44
N ARG A 178 13.21 2.38 0.62
CA ARG A 178 13.85 3.42 1.43
C ARG A 178 15.10 2.88 2.15
N ARG A 179 14.99 1.69 2.74
CA ARG A 179 16.12 1.06 3.44
C ARG A 179 17.28 0.75 2.48
N ASP A 180 16.99 0.14 1.34
CA ASP A 180 18.01 -0.19 0.33
C ASP A 180 18.71 1.07 -0.20
N PHE A 181 17.93 2.14 -0.40
CA PHE A 181 18.48 3.44 -0.76
C PHE A 181 19.41 4.00 0.31
N GLU A 182 19.00 4.00 1.58
CA GLU A 182 19.82 4.47 2.71
C GLU A 182 21.11 3.66 2.87
N GLU A 183 21.05 2.34 2.76
CA GLU A 183 22.21 1.45 2.78
C GLU A 183 23.18 1.77 1.64
N LYS A 184 22.66 1.98 0.42
CA LYS A 184 23.47 2.43 -0.72
C LYS A 184 24.16 3.76 -0.44
N GLN A 185 23.46 4.74 0.14
CA GLN A 185 24.05 6.04 0.51
C GLN A 185 25.18 5.88 1.55
N VAL A 186 25.01 5.00 2.54
CA VAL A 186 26.07 4.68 3.52
C VAL A 186 27.26 4.02 2.85
N GLY A 187 27.03 3.08 1.92
CA GLY A 187 28.09 2.43 1.14
C GLY A 187 28.91 3.43 0.33
N LEU A 188 28.24 4.30 -0.44
CA LEU A 188 28.90 5.35 -1.24
C LEU A 188 29.75 6.27 -0.37
N LYS A 189 29.27 6.67 0.81
CA LYS A 189 30.05 7.50 1.75
C LYS A 189 31.32 6.78 2.23
N LYS A 190 31.23 5.49 2.56
CA LYS A 190 32.40 4.70 2.99
C LYS A 190 33.45 4.59 1.89
N GLU A 191 33.02 4.30 0.65
CA GLU A 191 33.89 4.27 -0.52
C GLU A 191 34.57 5.62 -0.75
N LEU A 192 33.83 6.72 -0.68
CA LEU A 192 34.39 8.06 -0.84
C LEU A 192 35.38 8.42 0.28
N ILE A 193 35.13 8.03 1.53
CA ILE A 193 36.11 8.23 2.62
C ILE A 193 37.40 7.45 2.34
N GLN A 194 37.28 6.24 1.78
CA GLN A 194 38.44 5.43 1.44
C GLN A 194 39.23 6.04 0.27
N LEU A 195 38.55 6.47 -0.79
CA LEU A 195 39.18 7.18 -1.91
C LEU A 195 39.87 8.48 -1.47
N GLU A 196 39.32 9.19 -0.49
CA GLU A 196 39.92 10.40 0.06
C GLU A 196 41.28 10.10 0.75
N LYS A 197 41.37 8.97 1.46
CA LYS A 197 42.65 8.53 2.06
C LYS A 197 43.66 8.13 1.00
N GLU A 198 43.20 7.44 -0.05
CA GLU A 198 44.04 6.97 -1.14
C GLU A 198 44.58 8.12 -1.99
N ILE A 199 43.77 9.14 -2.29
CA ILE A 199 44.21 10.30 -3.07
C ILE A 199 45.22 11.11 -2.25
N LYS A 200 44.96 11.36 -0.95
CA LYS A 200 45.92 12.03 -0.06
C LYS A 200 47.27 11.29 -0.05
N SER A 201 47.24 9.96 0.01
CA SER A 201 48.45 9.14 0.00
C SER A 201 49.18 9.17 -1.35
N SER A 202 48.44 9.18 -2.45
CA SER A 202 49.01 9.23 -3.81
C SER A 202 49.63 10.60 -4.11
N LEU A 203 48.96 11.68 -3.71
CA LEU A 203 49.48 13.04 -3.79
C LEU A 203 50.76 13.22 -2.96
N LYS A 204 50.85 12.64 -1.75
CA LYS A 204 52.08 12.64 -0.94
C LYS A 204 53.26 11.97 -1.65
N ARG A 205 53.00 10.94 -2.46
CA ARG A 205 54.01 10.24 -3.28
C ARG A 205 54.24 10.91 -4.64
N MET A 206 53.55 12.02 -4.92
CA MET A 206 53.54 12.69 -6.23
C MET A 206 53.08 11.78 -7.38
N ASP A 207 52.31 10.73 -7.08
CA ASP A 207 51.73 9.83 -8.07
C ASP A 207 50.45 10.45 -8.66
N ILE A 208 50.66 11.33 -9.65
CA ILE A 208 49.59 12.13 -10.27
C ILE A 208 48.67 11.29 -11.14
N VAL A 209 49.18 10.20 -11.73
CA VAL A 209 48.37 9.30 -12.56
C VAL A 209 47.34 8.60 -11.68
N LYS A 210 47.79 7.95 -10.60
CA LYS A 210 46.89 7.29 -9.65
C LYS A 210 45.93 8.25 -8.98
N ALA A 211 46.38 9.46 -8.63
CA ALA A 211 45.49 10.49 -8.09
C ALA A 211 44.40 10.88 -9.09
N GLY A 212 44.71 10.95 -10.39
CA GLY A 212 43.74 11.20 -11.45
C GLY A 212 42.69 10.10 -11.57
N ASP A 213 43.11 8.82 -11.54
CA ASP A 213 42.19 7.68 -11.58
C ASP A 213 41.22 7.68 -10.40
N ILE A 214 41.70 8.08 -9.21
CA ILE A 214 40.87 8.20 -8.01
C ILE A 214 39.82 9.31 -8.17
N ILE A 215 40.18 10.45 -8.79
CA ILE A 215 39.24 11.54 -9.07
C ILE A 215 38.14 11.08 -10.05
N GLU A 216 38.49 10.34 -11.10
CA GLU A 216 37.47 9.85 -12.04
C GLU A 216 36.55 8.81 -11.40
N LYS A 217 37.11 7.90 -10.59
CA LYS A 217 36.31 6.92 -9.83
C LYS A 217 35.36 7.61 -8.84
N SER A 218 35.82 8.67 -8.15
CA SER A 218 34.97 9.36 -7.17
C SER A 218 33.79 10.07 -7.83
N LYS A 219 33.94 10.61 -9.05
CA LYS A 219 32.83 11.24 -9.81
C LYS A 219 31.66 10.28 -10.01
N ILE A 220 31.93 9.01 -10.32
CA ILE A 220 30.88 7.99 -10.50
C ILE A 220 30.05 7.87 -9.22
N PHE A 221 30.70 7.79 -8.07
CA PHE A 221 30.01 7.67 -6.77
C PHE A 221 29.27 8.96 -6.37
N LEU A 222 29.82 10.13 -6.70
CA LEU A 222 29.23 11.41 -6.36
C LEU A 222 27.94 11.71 -7.13
N VAL A 223 27.79 11.17 -8.35
CA VAL A 223 26.54 11.32 -9.14
C VAL A 223 25.34 10.70 -8.40
N GLU A 224 25.54 9.55 -7.76
CA GLU A 224 24.48 8.81 -7.08
C GLU A 224 24.28 9.20 -5.61
N LEU A 225 25.24 9.93 -5.03
CA LEU A 225 25.17 10.39 -3.67
C LEU A 225 24.19 11.57 -3.54
N VAL A 226 23.44 11.66 -2.46
CA VAL A 226 22.58 12.83 -2.17
C VAL A 226 23.27 13.86 -1.28
N ASP A 227 24.24 13.43 -0.46
CA ASP A 227 24.93 14.31 0.49
C ASP A 227 25.75 15.42 -0.18
N ASP A 228 25.17 16.62 -0.24
CA ASP A 228 25.79 17.79 -0.88
C ASP A 228 27.06 18.26 -0.18
N LYS A 229 27.19 18.06 1.14
CA LYS A 229 28.40 18.43 1.87
C LYS A 229 29.59 17.58 1.41
N VAL A 230 29.38 16.28 1.24
CA VAL A 230 30.40 15.38 0.69
C VAL A 230 30.75 15.74 -0.76
N LYS A 231 29.75 16.08 -1.59
CA LYS A 231 29.99 16.55 -2.96
C LYS A 231 30.85 17.81 -3.02
N VAL A 232 30.52 18.81 -2.21
CA VAL A 232 31.28 20.06 -2.14
C VAL A 232 32.73 19.79 -1.74
N ASN A 233 32.97 18.93 -0.74
CA ASN A 233 34.32 18.57 -0.33
C ASN A 233 35.13 17.94 -1.48
N TRP A 234 34.54 17.01 -2.22
CA TRP A 234 35.21 16.37 -3.36
C TRP A 234 35.44 17.31 -4.54
N ASN A 235 34.55 18.27 -4.78
CA ASN A 235 34.76 19.30 -5.80
C ASN A 235 35.99 20.17 -5.47
N GLU A 236 36.23 20.49 -4.20
CA GLU A 236 37.43 21.22 -3.79
C GLU A 236 38.71 20.37 -3.94
N ILE A 237 38.64 19.08 -3.63
CA ILE A 237 39.74 18.14 -3.88
C ILE A 237 40.07 18.08 -5.38
N GLU A 238 39.06 17.98 -6.25
CA GLU A 238 39.27 17.97 -7.70
C GLU A 238 39.89 19.27 -8.22
N LYS A 239 39.41 20.43 -7.75
CA LYS A 239 40.00 21.74 -8.10
C LYS A 239 41.48 21.79 -7.70
N GLY A 240 41.80 21.41 -6.46
CA GLY A 240 43.17 21.37 -5.97
C GLY A 240 44.07 20.42 -6.78
N PHE A 241 43.54 19.27 -7.17
CA PHE A 241 44.24 18.32 -8.04
C PHE A 241 44.53 18.91 -9.41
N LYS A 242 43.55 19.55 -10.07
CA LYS A 242 43.74 20.21 -11.38
C LYS A 242 44.85 21.26 -11.32
N LEU A 243 44.80 22.15 -10.33
CA LEU A 243 45.84 23.17 -10.12
C LEU A 243 47.23 22.54 -9.93
N THR A 244 47.33 21.49 -9.14
CA THR A 244 48.59 20.77 -8.90
C THR A 244 49.13 20.13 -10.18
N LYS A 245 48.26 19.48 -10.96
CA LYS A 245 48.60 18.87 -12.25
C LYS A 245 49.11 19.89 -13.26
N ASP A 246 48.49 21.06 -13.32
CA ASP A 246 48.89 22.15 -14.21
C ASP A 246 50.25 22.74 -13.80
N LEU A 247 50.48 22.94 -12.50
CA LEU A 247 51.78 23.39 -11.98
C LEU A 247 52.91 22.42 -12.32
N ILE A 248 52.71 21.12 -12.13
CA ILE A 248 53.70 20.09 -12.45
C ILE A 248 53.99 20.08 -13.96
N SER A 249 52.96 20.17 -14.80
CA SER A 249 53.12 20.27 -16.26
C SER A 249 53.95 21.49 -16.64
N ASN A 250 53.68 22.65 -16.05
CA ASN A 250 54.42 23.89 -16.29
C ASN A 250 55.89 23.80 -15.85
N VAL A 251 56.16 23.18 -14.69
CA VAL A 251 57.53 22.96 -14.22
C VAL A 251 58.29 22.02 -15.16
N LYS A 252 57.68 20.90 -15.58
CA LYS A 252 58.28 19.97 -16.56
C LYS A 252 58.63 20.68 -17.87
N LEU A 253 57.73 21.51 -18.40
CA LEU A 253 58.00 22.31 -19.62
C LEU A 253 59.16 23.29 -19.44
N ARG A 254 59.27 23.96 -18.28
CA ARG A 254 60.39 24.87 -17.99
C ARG A 254 61.73 24.15 -17.87
N ILE A 255 61.74 22.96 -17.26
CA ILE A 255 62.95 22.11 -17.20
C ILE A 255 63.38 21.73 -18.61
N MET A 256 62.45 21.24 -19.44
CA MET A 256 62.76 20.86 -20.83
C MET A 256 63.29 22.03 -21.68
N ARG A 257 62.77 23.25 -21.49
CA ARG A 257 63.29 24.45 -22.16
C ARG A 257 64.69 24.85 -21.70
N LYS A 258 65.05 24.62 -20.43
CA LYS A 258 66.39 24.89 -19.91
C LYS A 258 67.41 23.84 -20.34
N SER A 259 67.02 22.56 -20.42
CA SER A 259 67.89 21.48 -20.91
C SER A 259 68.08 21.50 -22.43
N GLY A 260 67.20 22.18 -23.18
CA GLY A 260 67.34 22.39 -24.62
C GLY A 260 68.40 23.40 -25.04
N ASN A 261 69.15 24.01 -24.10
CA ASN A 261 70.19 25.00 -24.40
C ASN A 261 71.57 24.69 -23.80
N SER A 262 71.80 23.45 -23.38
CA SER A 262 73.14 22.99 -23.02
C SER A 262 73.26 21.50 -23.35
N SER A 263 74.13 21.19 -24.31
CA SER A 263 74.73 19.87 -24.46
C SER A 263 75.18 19.35 -23.10
N PHE A 264 74.53 18.34 -22.55
CA PHE A 264 75.21 17.33 -21.74
C PHE A 264 74.42 16.03 -21.70
N THR A 265 75.18 14.99 -21.99
CA THR A 265 74.90 13.57 -21.98
C THR A 265 74.33 13.07 -20.65
N ASN A 266 73.36 12.17 -20.76
CA ASN A 266 73.20 10.98 -19.93
C ASN A 266 73.06 11.18 -18.40
N THR A 267 71.83 11.29 -17.89
CA THR A 267 71.47 10.68 -16.60
C THR A 267 69.96 10.38 -16.56
N ARG A 268 69.63 9.10 -16.37
CA ARG A 268 68.30 8.58 -16.01
C ARG A 268 67.69 9.39 -14.87
N ILE A 269 66.62 10.15 -15.10
CA ILE A 269 65.84 10.76 -14.02
C ILE A 269 64.34 10.71 -14.37
N PHE A 270 63.65 9.81 -13.64
CA PHE A 270 62.20 9.62 -13.46
C PHE A 270 61.37 9.07 -14.63
N GLU A 271 61.52 7.76 -14.88
CA GLU A 271 60.36 6.87 -14.96
C GLU A 271 60.20 6.17 -13.60
N ILE A 272 59.08 6.44 -12.91
CA ILE A 272 58.29 5.65 -11.95
C ILE A 272 57.24 6.61 -11.38
#